data_AF-A0A844H8V2-F1
#
_entry.id   AF-A0A844H8V2-F1
#
_cell.length_a   1.000
_cell.length_b   1.000
_cell.length_c   1.000
_cell.angle_alpha   90.00
_cell.angle_beta   90.00
_cell.angle_gamma   90.00
#
_symmetry.space_group_name_H-M   'P 1'
#
loop_
_entity.id
_entity.type
_entity.pdbx_description
1 polymer ?
#
loop_
_entity_poly.entity_id
_entity_poly.type
_entity_poly.pdbx_seq_one_letter_code
_entity_poly.pdbx_strand_id
1 'polypeptide(L)'
;MLTTYSIHRAYDHSIVATANPSDLKARAGGLCFHKANLGERFYVHNGKGVVAAMLVKPHGVFDILRDDYRQFDAKARALRADANLPND
;
A
#
# COMPACT_ATOMS: atom_id res chain seq x y z
N MET A 1 18.94 -7.57 -3.14
CA MET A 1 18.01 -7.18 -2.06
C MET A 1 16.64 -7.74 -2.40
N LEU A 2 15.91 -8.28 -1.42
CA LEU A 2 14.52 -8.66 -1.61
C LEU A 2 13.67 -7.39 -1.50
N THR A 3 12.86 -7.09 -2.51
CA THR A 3 12.03 -5.87 -2.54
C THR A 3 11.08 -5.81 -1.34
N THR A 4 11.18 -4.75 -0.53
CA THR A 4 10.25 -4.51 0.59
C THR A 4 9.09 -3.63 0.14
N TYR A 5 7.89 -4.19 0.21
CA TYR A 5 6.65 -3.47 -0.07
C TYR A 5 6.21 -2.67 1.15
N SER A 6 5.67 -1.48 0.91
CA SER A 6 4.96 -0.69 1.92
C SER A 6 3.52 -0.49 1.50
N ILE A 7 2.61 -0.59 2.47
CA ILE A 7 1.18 -0.36 2.29
C ILE A 7 0.86 0.98 2.92
N HIS A 8 0.35 1.91 2.11
CA HIS A 8 0.06 3.29 2.49
C HIS A 8 -1.45 3.51 2.55
N ARG A 9 -1.91 4.35 3.49
CA ARG A 9 -3.29 4.87 3.46
C ARG A 9 -3.42 5.91 2.35
N ALA A 10 -4.53 5.87 1.62
CA ALA A 10 -4.69 6.73 0.44
C ALA A 10 -4.85 8.23 0.73
N TYR A 11 -5.35 8.59 1.92
CA TYR A 11 -5.69 9.97 2.26
C TYR A 11 -4.54 10.75 2.89
N ASP A 12 -3.75 10.13 3.77
CA ASP A 12 -2.62 10.78 4.46
C ASP A 12 -1.26 10.22 4.05
N HIS A 13 -1.23 9.16 3.22
CA HIS A 13 -0.05 8.47 2.73
C HIS A 13 0.76 7.73 3.79
N SER A 14 0.31 7.69 5.05
CA SER A 14 1.07 7.04 6.11
C SER A 14 1.26 5.56 5.80
N ILE A 15 2.45 5.02 6.09
CA ILE A 15 2.72 3.58 6.01
C ILE A 15 1.98 2.90 7.16
N VAL A 16 1.10 1.96 6.85
CA VAL A 16 0.36 1.16 7.84
C VAL A 16 0.90 -0.26 8.00
N ALA A 17 1.60 -0.75 6.98
CA ALA A 17 2.25 -2.05 7.03
C ALA A 17 3.41 -2.10 6.04
N THR A 18 4.39 -2.94 6.34
CA THR A 18 5.42 -3.37 5.40
C THR A 18 5.29 -4.87 5.18
N ALA A 19 5.73 -5.35 4.02
CA ALA A 19 5.70 -6.76 3.68
C ALA A 19 6.86 -7.12 2.73
N ASN A 20 7.31 -8.36 2.83
CA ASN A 20 8.19 -8.97 1.85
C ASN A 20 7.34 -9.59 0.71
N PRO A 21 7.94 -9.96 -0.43
CA PRO A 21 7.20 -10.55 -1.53
C PRO A 21 6.47 -11.85 -1.13
N SER A 22 7.04 -12.63 -0.20
CA SER A 22 6.51 -13.91 0.24
C SER A 22 5.26 -13.80 1.12
N ASP A 23 5.09 -12.70 1.87
CA ASP A 23 3.98 -12.50 2.80
C ASP A 23 3.05 -11.33 2.42
N LEU A 24 3.33 -10.62 1.32
CA LEU A 24 2.55 -9.48 0.84
C LEU A 24 1.04 -9.79 0.74
N LYS A 25 0.67 -10.92 0.14
CA LYS A 25 -0.75 -11.31 0.02
C LYS A 25 -1.40 -11.53 1.38
N ALA A 26 -0.70 -12.20 2.29
CA ALA A 26 -1.22 -12.46 3.64
C ALA A 26 -1.37 -11.16 4.44
N ARG A 27 -0.37 -10.26 4.38
CA ARG A 27 -0.40 -8.96 5.05
C ARG A 27 -1.48 -8.04 4.48
N ALA A 28 -1.58 -7.93 3.17
CA ALA A 28 -2.62 -7.16 2.50
C ALA A 28 -4.02 -7.70 2.82
N GLY A 29 -4.21 -9.02 2.78
CA GLY A 29 -5.47 -9.68 3.13
C GLY A 29 -5.88 -9.46 4.58
N GLY A 30 -4.94 -9.59 5.54
CA GLY A 30 -5.19 -9.32 6.94
C GLY A 30 -5.57 -7.86 7.20
N LEU A 31 -4.87 -6.91 6.57
CA LEU A 31 -5.20 -5.49 6.66
C LEU A 31 -6.61 -5.22 6.12
N CYS A 32 -6.96 -5.82 4.99
CA CYS A 32 -8.29 -5.70 4.41
C CYS A 32 -9.39 -6.28 5.30
N PHE A 33 -9.15 -7.42 5.94
CA PHE A 33 -10.07 -8.00 6.90
C PHE A 33 -10.31 -7.06 8.09
N HIS A 34 -9.24 -6.55 8.70
CA HIS A 34 -9.34 -5.62 9.83
C HIS A 34 -10.01 -4.28 9.48
N LYS A 35 -9.94 -3.87 8.22
CA LYS A 35 -10.46 -2.60 7.72
C LYS A 35 -11.79 -2.75 6.96
N ALA A 36 -12.36 -3.95 6.96
CA ALA A 36 -13.66 -4.24 6.38
C ALA A 36 -14.72 -3.29 6.95
N ASN A 37 -15.65 -2.85 6.10
CA ASN A 37 -16.73 -1.90 6.43
C ASN A 37 -16.32 -0.45 6.70
N LEU A 38 -15.02 -0.10 6.74
CA LEU A 38 -14.59 1.28 6.99
C LEU A 38 -14.48 2.14 5.72
N GLY A 39 -14.58 1.53 4.54
CA GLY A 39 -14.43 2.26 3.27
C GLY A 39 -13.02 2.77 3.00
N GLU A 40 -12.01 2.24 3.72
CA GLU A 40 -10.62 2.68 3.64
C GLU A 40 -9.96 2.24 2.33
N ARG A 41 -8.99 3.04 1.88
CA ARG A 41 -8.22 2.81 0.66
C ARG A 41 -6.74 2.71 0.98
N PHE A 42 -6.08 1.77 0.33
CA PHE A 42 -4.66 1.51 0.51
C PHE A 42 -3.92 1.40 -0.82
N TYR A 43 -2.65 1.80 -0.82
CA TYR A 43 -1.74 1.70 -1.95
C TYR A 43 -0.56 0.81 -1.57
N VAL A 44 -0.11 -0.04 -2.49
CA VAL A 44 1.07 -0.89 -2.30
C VAL A 44 2.21 -0.31 -3.13
N HIS A 45 3.30 0.05 -2.47
CA HIS A 45 4.49 0.63 -3.08
C HIS A 45 5.68 -0.32 -2.97
N ASN A 46 6.42 -0.53 -4.06
CA ASN A 46 7.53 -1.49 -4.13
C ASN A 46 8.92 -0.86 -4.04
N GLY A 47 9.03 0.46 -3.87
CA GLY A 47 10.30 1.20 -3.88
C GLY A 47 10.54 1.98 -5.19
N LYS A 48 10.05 1.43 -6.30
CA LYS A 48 10.05 2.06 -7.63
C LYS A 48 8.78 2.81 -7.95
N GLY A 49 7.66 2.37 -7.37
CA GLY A 49 6.35 2.89 -7.70
C GLY A 49 5.24 2.23 -6.89
N VAL A 50 4.06 2.84 -6.96
CA VAL A 50 2.82 2.17 -6.57
C VAL A 50 2.49 1.10 -7.62
N VAL A 51 2.26 -0.13 -7.18
CA VAL A 51 2.03 -1.30 -8.04
C VAL A 51 0.61 -1.86 -7.92
N ALA A 52 -0.13 -1.51 -6.86
CA ALA A 52 -1.49 -1.97 -6.64
C ALA A 52 -2.25 -1.02 -5.70
N ALA A 53 -3.58 -1.09 -5.73
CA ALA A 53 -4.40 -0.41 -4.74
C ALA A 53 -5.64 -1.21 -4.35
N MET A 54 -5.99 -1.09 -3.09
CA MET A 54 -7.07 -1.84 -2.48
C MET A 54 -8.11 -0.85 -1.97
N LEU A 55 -9.35 -1.01 -2.41
CA LEU A 55 -10.51 -0.37 -1.77
C LEU A 55 -11.21 -1.41 -0.91
N VAL A 56 -11.21 -1.18 0.39
CA VAL A 56 -11.86 -2.08 1.35
C VAL A 56 -13.31 -1.64 1.53
N LYS A 57 -14.25 -2.50 1.15
CA LYS A 57 -15.70 -2.29 1.25
C LYS A 57 -16.32 -3.28 2.24
N PRO A 58 -17.59 -3.06 2.63
CA PRO A 58 -18.31 -3.98 3.51
C PRO A 58 -18.32 -5.45 3.07
N HIS A 59 -18.26 -5.69 1.76
CA HIS A 59 -18.41 -7.03 1.17
C HIS A 59 -17.09 -7.62 0.66
N GLY A 60 -15.96 -6.98 0.98
CA GLY A 60 -14.63 -7.44 0.57
C GLY A 60 -13.77 -6.35 -0.05
N VAL A 61 -12.70 -6.80 -0.69
CA VAL A 61 -11.69 -5.94 -1.32
C VAL A 61 -12.02 -5.81 -2.79
N PHE A 62 -12.17 -4.57 -3.25
CA PHE A 62 -12.19 -4.27 -4.67
C PHE A 62 -10.79 -3.78 -5.05
N ASP A 63 -10.20 -4.44 -6.05
CA ASP A 63 -9.00 -3.94 -6.69
C ASP A 63 -9.40 -2.75 -7.56
N ILE A 64 -8.77 -1.60 -7.35
CA ILE A 64 -9.02 -0.42 -8.18
C ILE A 64 -7.68 0.01 -8.76
N LEU A 65 -7.46 -0.26 -10.03
CA LEU A 65 -6.37 0.37 -10.77
C LEU A 65 -6.87 1.73 -11.26
N ARG A 66 -6.41 2.83 -10.65
CA ARG A 66 -6.72 4.21 -11.05
C ARG A 66 -5.47 4.88 -11.62
N ASP A 67 -5.63 5.71 -12.63
CA ASP A 67 -4.51 6.39 -13.32
C ASP A 67 -3.76 7.44 -12.48
N ASP A 68 -4.22 7.76 -11.28
CA ASP A 68 -3.72 8.87 -10.49
C ASP A 68 -2.49 8.53 -9.62
N TYR A 69 -1.94 7.31 -9.70
CA TYR A 69 -0.79 6.87 -8.88
C TYR A 69 0.48 7.70 -9.00
N ARG A 70 0.73 8.31 -10.17
CA ARG A 70 1.94 9.11 -10.37
C ARG A 70 2.04 10.30 -9.40
N GLN A 71 0.91 10.87 -8.98
CA GLN A 71 0.90 11.97 -8.01
C GLN A 71 1.22 11.50 -6.59
N PHE A 72 1.02 10.21 -6.30
CA PHE A 72 1.21 9.62 -4.97
C PHE A 72 2.60 9.01 -4.79
N ASP A 73 3.29 8.70 -5.88
CA ASP A 73 4.62 8.10 -5.89
C ASP A 73 5.65 8.95 -5.14
N ALA A 74 5.74 10.25 -5.47
CA ALA A 74 6.71 11.15 -4.84
C ALA A 74 6.57 11.21 -3.31
N LYS A 75 5.33 11.30 -2.81
CA LYS A 75 5.04 11.33 -1.38
C LYS A 75 5.27 9.97 -0.71
N ALA A 76 4.95 8.87 -1.39
CA ALA A 76 5.21 7.52 -0.89
C ALA A 76 6.71 7.25 -0.75
N ARG A 77 7.54 7.68 -1.71
CA ARG A 77 9.01 7.59 -1.63
C ARG A 77 9.59 8.38 -0.47
N ALA A 78 9.10 9.60 -0.24
CA ALA A 78 9.52 10.43 0.89
C ALA A 78 9.25 9.73 2.22
N LEU A 79 8.02 9.22 2.43
CA LEU A 79 7.67 8.52 3.66
C LEU A 79 8.42 7.19 3.85
N ARG A 80 8.78 6.52 2.76
CA ARG A 80 9.66 5.35 2.81
C ARG A 80 11.07 5.72 3.25
N ALA A 81 11.63 6.80 2.71
CA ALA A 81 12.93 7.30 3.11
C ALA A 81 12.95 7.68 4.59
N ASP A 82 11.92 8.39 5.07
CA ASP A 82 11.75 8.74 6.50
C ASP A 82 11.64 7.48 7.39
N ALA A 83 11.06 6.41 6.87
CA ALA A 83 10.94 5.11 7.55
C ALA A 83 12.17 4.19 7.38
N ASN A 84 13.28 4.68 6.81
CA ASN A 84 14.48 3.89 6.46
C ASN A 84 14.19 2.67 5.55
N LEU A 85 13.17 2.77 4.70
CA LEU A 85 12.86 1.78 3.67
C LEU A 85 13.54 2.17 2.35
N PRO A 86 14.19 1.22 1.65
CA PRO A 86 14.87 1.50 0.40
C PRO A 86 13.88 1.90 -0.71
N ASN A 87 14.30 2.78 -1.61
CA ASN A 87 13.59 3.12 -2.84
C ASN A 87 14.41 2.62 -4.03
N ASP A 88 14.50 1.30 -4.14
CA ASP A 88 15.29 0.51 -5.08
C ASP A 88 14.54 0.15 -6.36
#